data_AF-A0A7X5DGI8-F1
#
_entry.id   AF-A0A7X5DGI8-F1
#
_cell.length_a   1.000
_cell.length_b   1.000
_cell.length_c   1.000
_cell.angle_alpha   90.00
_cell.angle_beta   90.00
_cell.angle_gamma   90.00
#
_symmetry.space_group_name_H-M   'P 1'
#
loop_
_entity.id
_entity.type
_entity.pdbx_description
1 polymer ?
#
loop_
_entity_poly.entity_id
_entity_poly.type
_entity_poly.pdbx_seq_one_letter_code
_entity_poly.pdbx_strand_id
1 'polypeptide(L)'
;KSIFSMGGTSRVWAQPPYGTLKSVFGTHNFHSAYEICKGPRHFGGVLTDEKGSPWMEVEQGPIVYVQWGTASEYSNYDSTNRTVVDCSQRAYKHILVDPRMSPLGKEADIWLPIRVGTDLALSLGWLKWIVDNDAYDKNFVKRWSNGPFLYNPEADGKTYKGYFLEMNGGIHMTSRLLTEADLDREWVSQFWEPAPEQYSYRRFICWDAANEKPTYWDAEECQWEGEKHKIPTTGTWIEHPYKPIIADAWLPDPSKFADPADP
;
A
#
# COMPACT_ATOMS: atom_id res chain seq x y z
N LYS A 1 29.46 6.42 22.90
CA LYS A 1 28.93 7.78 23.19
C LYS A 1 27.59 7.61 23.92
N SER A 2 27.38 8.31 25.04
CA SER A 2 26.20 8.18 25.91
C SER A 2 25.20 9.35 25.76
N ILE A 3 25.19 10.00 24.60
CA ILE A 3 24.34 11.17 24.33
C ILE A 3 22.94 10.68 23.96
N PHE A 4 21.92 11.18 24.65
CA PHE A 4 20.50 10.96 24.34
C PHE A 4 19.90 12.23 23.73
N SER A 5 19.04 12.08 22.72
CA SER A 5 18.29 13.20 22.18
C SER A 5 16.86 12.80 21.82
N MET A 6 15.93 13.69 22.18
CA MET A 6 14.51 13.53 21.96
C MET A 6 13.95 14.82 21.35
N GLY A 7 12.94 14.67 20.49
CA GLY A 7 12.24 15.79 19.88
C GLY A 7 10.81 15.41 19.51
N GLY A 8 9.89 16.34 19.76
CA GLY A 8 8.50 16.21 19.31
C GLY A 8 8.33 16.59 17.84
N THR A 9 7.08 16.65 17.40
CA THR A 9 6.73 17.09 16.04
C THR A 9 7.28 18.49 15.77
N SER A 10 8.11 18.63 14.73
CA SER A 10 8.73 19.89 14.35
C SER A 10 8.78 20.04 12.84
N ARG A 11 8.62 21.28 12.35
CA ARG A 11 8.90 21.65 10.95
C ARG A 11 10.39 21.94 10.72
N VAL A 12 11.19 21.91 11.78
CA VAL A 12 12.64 22.14 11.73
C VAL A 12 13.35 20.79 11.73
N TRP A 13 13.68 20.31 10.54
CA TRP A 13 14.39 19.04 10.29
C TRP A 13 15.83 19.00 10.81
N ALA A 14 16.35 20.14 11.27
CA ALA A 14 17.69 20.27 11.84
C ALA A 14 17.76 19.91 13.33
N GLN A 15 16.66 19.59 14.00
CA GLN A 15 16.66 19.23 15.43
C GLN A 15 17.37 17.89 15.69
N PRO A 16 17.95 17.65 16.87
CA PRO A 16 18.87 16.53 17.05
C PRO A 16 18.37 15.10 16.83
N PRO A 17 17.08 14.72 16.99
CA PRO A 17 16.61 13.41 16.51
C PRO A 17 16.32 13.36 15.00
N TYR A 18 16.40 14.50 14.30
CA TYR A 18 16.11 14.66 12.88
C TYR A 18 17.38 15.04 12.07
N GLY A 19 17.36 14.71 10.78
CA GLY A 19 18.25 15.27 9.75
C GLY A 19 19.72 15.48 10.16
N THR A 20 20.18 16.74 10.08
CA THR A 20 21.60 17.10 10.16
C THR A 20 22.22 16.88 11.54
N LEU A 21 21.55 17.31 12.62
CA LEU A 21 22.12 17.19 13.97
C LEU A 21 22.22 15.72 14.40
N LYS A 22 21.33 14.85 13.92
CA LYS A 22 21.44 13.39 14.09
C LYS A 22 22.80 12.87 13.62
N SER A 23 23.21 13.26 12.41
CA SER A 23 24.48 12.86 11.80
C SER A 23 25.69 13.48 12.51
N VAL A 24 25.57 14.71 13.03
CA VAL A 24 26.67 15.42 13.70
C VAL A 24 27.00 14.82 15.06
N PHE A 25 26.01 14.48 15.89
CA PHE A 25 26.27 13.94 17.23
C PHE A 25 26.80 12.50 17.21
N GLY A 26 26.45 11.72 16.18
CA GLY A 26 26.92 10.34 16.00
C GLY A 26 26.55 9.42 17.17
N THR A 27 25.40 9.66 17.79
CA THR A 27 24.79 8.76 18.78
C THR A 27 23.72 7.90 18.10
N HIS A 28 23.36 6.77 18.69
CA HIS A 28 22.24 5.94 18.21
C HIS A 28 20.97 6.14 19.04
N ASN A 29 21.06 6.89 20.15
CA ASN A 29 19.98 7.08 21.11
C ASN A 29 19.13 8.32 20.75
N PHE A 30 18.43 8.24 19.62
CA PHE A 30 17.53 9.29 19.14
C PHE A 30 16.09 8.81 19.18
N HIS A 31 15.20 9.65 19.71
CA HIS A 31 13.77 9.36 19.77
C HIS A 31 12.95 10.51 19.20
N SER A 32 11.92 10.16 18.43
CA SER A 32 11.07 11.13 17.75
C SER A 32 9.60 10.96 18.13
N ALA A 33 8.73 11.83 17.62
CA ALA A 33 7.29 11.64 17.74
C ALA A 33 6.76 10.47 16.88
N TYR A 34 7.57 9.91 15.98
CA TYR A 34 7.17 8.84 15.06
C TYR A 34 6.73 7.59 15.82
N GLU A 35 7.45 7.21 16.86
CA GLU A 35 7.22 6.00 17.66
C GLU A 35 5.85 5.97 18.37
N ILE A 36 5.26 7.14 18.61
CA ILE A 36 4.00 7.29 19.36
C ILE A 36 2.83 7.68 18.43
N CYS A 37 3.10 8.37 17.33
CA CYS A 37 2.08 8.96 16.47
C CYS A 37 2.00 8.25 15.11
N LYS A 38 2.70 8.77 14.09
CA LYS A 38 2.53 8.28 12.72
C LYS A 38 3.27 6.99 12.41
N GLY A 39 4.21 6.56 13.24
CA GLY A 39 5.08 5.42 12.99
C GLY A 39 4.32 4.13 12.78
N PRO A 40 3.40 3.73 13.69
CA PRO A 40 2.58 2.53 13.49
C PRO A 40 1.77 2.54 12.19
N ARG A 41 1.28 3.70 11.75
CA ARG A 41 0.55 3.85 10.48
C ARG A 41 1.47 3.67 9.28
N HIS A 42 2.62 4.34 9.25
CA HIS A 42 3.57 4.16 8.16
C HIS A 42 4.13 2.75 8.12
N PHE A 43 4.33 2.13 9.28
CA PHE A 43 4.74 0.73 9.36
C PHE A 43 3.70 -0.19 8.74
N GLY A 44 2.43 -0.06 9.14
CA GLY A 44 1.33 -0.78 8.50
C GLY A 44 1.26 -0.53 6.99
N GLY A 45 1.48 0.73 6.59
CA GLY A 45 1.60 1.15 5.20
C GLY A 45 2.72 0.42 4.47
N VAL A 46 3.96 0.46 4.95
CA VAL A 46 5.13 -0.22 4.33
C VAL A 46 4.92 -1.73 4.17
N LEU A 47 4.15 -2.35 5.06
CA LEU A 47 3.78 -3.77 4.94
C LEU A 47 2.79 -4.05 3.80
N THR A 48 2.03 -3.05 3.35
CA THR A 48 0.97 -3.19 2.34
C THR A 48 1.27 -2.48 1.02
N ASP A 49 1.85 -1.28 1.07
CA ASP A 49 2.29 -0.44 -0.03
C ASP A 49 3.65 0.21 0.30
N GLU A 50 4.59 0.21 -0.65
CA GLU A 50 6.01 0.56 -0.43
C GLU A 50 6.25 1.93 0.23
N LYS A 51 5.29 2.85 0.17
CA LYS A 51 5.47 4.25 0.58
C LYS A 51 4.66 4.66 1.81
N GLY A 52 3.81 3.77 2.35
CA GLY A 52 2.96 3.99 3.52
C GLY A 52 2.27 5.34 3.52
N SER A 53 1.76 5.77 2.37
CA SER A 53 1.24 7.11 2.12
C SER A 53 -0.28 7.15 2.37
N PRO A 54 -0.75 7.62 3.53
CA PRO A 54 -2.15 7.47 3.94
C PRO A 54 -3.02 8.59 3.39
N TRP A 55 -2.76 9.03 2.16
CA TRP A 55 -3.45 10.15 1.55
C TRP A 55 -4.76 9.66 0.93
N MET A 56 -5.83 10.35 1.24
CA MET A 56 -7.13 10.13 0.61
C MET A 56 -7.16 10.93 -0.68
N GLU A 57 -7.58 10.31 -1.78
CA GLU A 57 -7.91 11.05 -2.99
C GLU A 57 -9.21 11.84 -2.75
N VAL A 58 -9.15 13.16 -2.88
CA VAL A 58 -10.25 14.08 -2.52
C VAL A 58 -10.83 14.80 -3.72
N GLU A 59 -10.13 14.84 -4.86
CA GLU A 59 -10.56 15.60 -6.04
C GLU A 59 -11.74 14.91 -6.73
N GLN A 60 -11.63 13.61 -6.96
CA GLN A 60 -12.73 12.83 -7.55
C GLN A 60 -13.92 12.66 -6.59
N GLY A 61 -13.64 12.72 -5.28
CA GLY A 61 -14.63 12.51 -4.23
C GLY A 61 -15.00 11.02 -4.07
N PRO A 62 -14.95 10.46 -2.84
CA PRO A 62 -15.34 9.08 -2.64
C PRO A 62 -16.86 8.90 -2.75
N ILE A 63 -17.31 7.81 -3.39
CA ILE A 63 -18.74 7.44 -3.37
C ILE A 63 -19.18 7.13 -1.93
N VAL A 64 -18.34 6.41 -1.17
CA VAL A 64 -18.56 6.10 0.24
C VAL A 64 -17.38 6.61 1.04
N TYR A 65 -17.64 7.49 2.00
CA TYR A 65 -16.64 7.99 2.93
C TYR A 65 -16.73 7.25 4.26
N VAL A 66 -15.68 6.49 4.61
CA VAL A 66 -15.56 5.83 5.91
C VAL A 66 -14.61 6.63 6.79
N GLN A 67 -15.14 7.23 7.84
CA GLN A 67 -14.38 7.92 8.88
C GLN A 67 -14.12 6.95 10.04
N TRP A 68 -12.88 6.46 10.14
CA TRP A 68 -12.52 5.45 11.15
C TRP A 68 -11.52 5.99 12.17
N GLY A 69 -11.99 6.37 13.37
CA GLY A 69 -11.14 6.80 14.49
C GLY A 69 -10.24 8.02 14.21
N THR A 70 -10.49 8.77 13.14
CA THR A 70 -9.63 9.88 12.71
C THR A 70 -10.00 11.23 13.31
N ALA A 71 -11.31 11.44 13.57
CA ALA A 71 -11.88 12.73 13.97
C ALA A 71 -11.22 13.92 13.25
N SER A 72 -11.25 13.88 11.91
CA SER A 72 -10.50 14.81 11.06
C SER A 72 -10.77 16.28 11.39
N GLU A 73 -12.00 16.61 11.79
CA GLU A 73 -12.43 17.93 12.25
C GLU A 73 -11.69 18.47 13.48
N TYR A 74 -11.06 17.61 14.28
CA TYR A 74 -10.36 18.00 15.50
C TYR A 74 -8.84 17.96 15.40
N SER A 75 -8.30 16.89 14.81
CA SER A 75 -6.89 16.55 15.07
C SER A 75 -6.06 16.25 13.83
N ASN A 76 -6.63 16.26 12.62
CA ASN A 76 -5.91 15.71 11.48
C ASN A 76 -4.94 16.67 10.76
N TYR A 77 -5.12 17.98 10.61
CA TYR A 77 -4.20 18.91 9.89
C TYR A 77 -3.78 18.59 8.43
N ASP A 78 -3.30 17.38 8.13
CA ASP A 78 -2.83 16.90 6.83
C ASP A 78 -3.96 16.66 5.83
N SER A 79 -5.12 16.21 6.31
CA SER A 79 -6.28 15.89 5.47
C SER A 79 -7.57 16.57 5.90
N THR A 80 -7.55 17.36 6.99
CA THR A 80 -8.77 17.87 7.63
C THR A 80 -9.60 18.79 6.73
N ASN A 81 -9.02 19.63 5.88
CA ASN A 81 -9.81 20.62 5.13
C ASN A 81 -10.70 19.97 4.06
N ARG A 82 -10.08 19.44 2.99
CA ARG A 82 -10.83 18.84 1.87
C ARG A 82 -11.58 17.58 2.28
N THR A 83 -11.08 16.79 3.22
CA THR A 83 -11.84 15.61 3.69
C THR A 83 -13.12 16.02 4.42
N VAL A 84 -13.07 17.05 5.27
CA VAL A 84 -14.27 17.53 5.98
C VAL A 84 -15.23 18.22 5.01
N VAL A 85 -14.74 19.09 4.13
CA VAL A 85 -15.61 19.89 3.26
C VAL A 85 -16.08 19.11 2.04
N ASP A 86 -15.17 18.44 1.33
CA ASP A 86 -15.49 17.76 0.07
C ASP A 86 -15.98 16.34 0.33
N CYS A 87 -15.24 15.52 1.07
CA CYS A 87 -15.59 14.10 1.20
C CYS A 87 -16.83 13.87 2.07
N SER A 88 -16.94 14.50 3.25
CA SER A 88 -18.10 14.25 4.13
C SER A 88 -19.43 14.74 3.53
N GLN A 89 -19.39 15.81 2.74
CA GLN A 89 -20.60 16.44 2.20
C GLN A 89 -20.98 15.92 0.82
N ARG A 90 -20.02 15.40 0.04
CA ARG A 90 -20.24 14.94 -1.34
C ARG A 90 -20.34 13.42 -1.46
N ALA A 91 -19.86 12.67 -0.47
CA ALA A 91 -20.02 11.23 -0.49
C ALA A 91 -21.51 10.88 -0.50
N TYR A 92 -21.86 9.87 -1.29
CA TYR A 92 -23.22 9.33 -1.32
C TYR A 92 -23.57 8.66 0.02
N LYS A 93 -22.57 8.09 0.69
CA LYS A 93 -22.68 7.56 2.06
C LYS A 93 -21.50 7.96 2.92
N HIS A 94 -21.78 8.45 4.13
CA HIS A 94 -20.79 8.70 5.18
C HIS A 94 -21.02 7.74 6.35
N ILE A 95 -19.98 6.97 6.69
CA ILE A 95 -19.99 6.01 7.79
C ILE A 95 -18.96 6.45 8.84
N LEU A 96 -19.41 6.62 10.09
CA LEU A 96 -18.55 6.84 11.24
C LEU A 96 -18.29 5.53 11.98
N VAL A 97 -17.02 5.13 12.08
CA VAL A 97 -16.55 4.09 13.00
C VAL A 97 -15.73 4.74 14.11
N ASP A 98 -16.38 4.99 15.24
CA ASP A 98 -15.75 5.56 16.43
C ASP A 98 -16.59 5.19 17.66
N PRO A 99 -15.98 4.78 18.80
CA PRO A 99 -16.70 4.60 20.07
C PRO A 99 -17.47 5.85 20.52
N ARG A 100 -17.09 7.03 20.04
CA ARG A 100 -17.69 8.32 20.38
C ARG A 100 -18.35 8.92 19.15
N MET A 101 -19.47 9.61 19.37
CA MET A 101 -20.02 10.51 18.36
C MET A 101 -19.12 11.75 18.24
N SER A 102 -18.34 11.85 17.17
CA SER A 102 -17.56 13.05 16.84
C SER A 102 -18.45 14.12 16.16
N PRO A 103 -18.08 15.42 16.14
CA PRO A 103 -18.89 16.43 15.47
C PRO A 103 -19.17 16.14 14.00
N LEU A 104 -18.17 15.69 13.25
CA LEU A 104 -18.36 15.31 11.85
C LEU A 104 -19.27 14.08 11.74
N GLY A 105 -19.15 13.15 12.69
CA GLY A 105 -20.01 11.98 12.79
C GLY A 105 -21.51 12.28 12.96
N LYS A 106 -21.89 13.48 13.39
CA LYS A 106 -23.30 13.89 13.44
C LYS A 106 -23.94 13.98 12.06
N GLU A 107 -23.12 14.26 11.05
CA GLU A 107 -23.53 14.34 9.65
C GLU A 107 -23.43 12.96 8.96
N ALA A 108 -22.92 11.93 9.64
CA ALA A 108 -22.81 10.59 9.08
C ALA A 108 -24.18 9.93 8.94
N ASP A 109 -24.39 9.23 7.82
CA ASP A 109 -25.57 8.40 7.60
C ASP A 109 -25.63 7.22 8.59
N ILE A 110 -24.47 6.67 8.94
CA ILE A 110 -24.34 5.48 9.79
C ILE A 110 -23.27 5.73 10.83
N TRP A 111 -23.62 5.54 12.10
CA TRP A 111 -22.66 5.49 13.20
C TRP A 111 -22.54 4.07 13.75
N LEU A 112 -21.31 3.56 13.76
CA LEU A 112 -20.92 2.27 14.32
C LEU A 112 -20.13 2.50 15.62
N PRO A 113 -20.80 2.49 16.80
CA PRO A 113 -20.17 2.72 18.09
C PRO A 113 -19.41 1.46 18.55
N ILE A 114 -18.23 1.26 18.00
CA ILE A 114 -17.40 0.09 18.27
C ILE A 114 -16.86 0.11 19.71
N ARG A 115 -16.63 -1.08 20.31
CA ARG A 115 -15.88 -1.17 21.57
C ARG A 115 -14.42 -0.80 21.31
N VAL A 116 -13.86 0.06 22.16
CA VAL A 116 -12.45 0.49 22.06
C VAL A 116 -11.51 -0.71 21.95
N GLY A 117 -10.64 -0.69 20.93
CA GLY A 117 -9.63 -1.73 20.70
C GLY A 117 -10.17 -2.98 19.99
N THR A 118 -11.39 -2.95 19.45
CA THR A 118 -11.98 -4.08 18.70
C THR A 118 -12.11 -3.82 17.20
N ASP A 119 -11.47 -2.77 16.69
CA ASP A 119 -11.47 -2.35 15.29
C ASP A 119 -11.08 -3.46 14.32
N LEU A 120 -10.09 -4.29 14.69
CA LEU A 120 -9.66 -5.43 13.88
C LEU A 120 -10.77 -6.48 13.70
N ALA A 121 -11.62 -6.69 14.70
CA ALA A 121 -12.72 -7.65 14.58
C ALA A 121 -13.77 -7.16 13.57
N LEU A 122 -14.07 -5.85 13.56
CA LEU A 122 -14.97 -5.25 12.58
C LEU A 122 -14.37 -5.30 11.17
N SER A 123 -13.10 -4.93 11.00
CA SER A 123 -12.46 -4.92 9.69
C SER A 123 -12.32 -6.33 9.09
N LEU A 124 -11.99 -7.34 9.91
CA LEU A 124 -11.98 -8.74 9.48
C LEU A 124 -13.39 -9.26 9.15
N GLY A 125 -14.41 -8.79 9.87
CA GLY A 125 -15.80 -9.09 9.52
C GLY A 125 -16.20 -8.55 8.15
N TRP A 126 -15.84 -7.30 7.85
CA TRP A 126 -16.04 -6.71 6.52
C TRP A 126 -15.26 -7.45 5.45
N LEU A 127 -13.98 -7.73 5.69
CA LEU A 127 -13.13 -8.46 4.76
C LEU A 127 -13.70 -9.85 4.45
N LYS A 128 -14.16 -10.58 5.47
CA LYS A 128 -14.78 -11.89 5.27
C LYS A 128 -16.01 -11.79 4.38
N TRP A 129 -16.90 -10.83 4.62
CA TRP A 129 -18.07 -10.64 3.77
C TRP A 129 -17.68 -10.28 2.33
N ILE A 130 -16.69 -9.38 2.15
CA ILE A 130 -16.18 -8.99 0.83
C ILE A 130 -15.66 -10.19 0.05
N VAL A 131 -14.85 -11.05 0.70
CA VAL A 131 -14.28 -12.24 0.07
C VAL A 131 -15.35 -13.30 -0.20
N ASP A 132 -16.22 -13.61 0.78
CA ASP A 132 -17.28 -14.61 0.62
C ASP A 132 -18.29 -14.27 -0.49
N ASN A 133 -18.45 -12.98 -0.79
CA ASN A 133 -19.41 -12.48 -1.79
C ASN A 133 -18.75 -11.96 -3.07
N ASP A 134 -17.44 -12.20 -3.27
CA ASP A 134 -16.71 -11.70 -4.43
C ASP A 134 -16.86 -10.17 -4.66
N ALA A 135 -17.09 -9.41 -3.58
CA ALA A 135 -17.41 -7.98 -3.62
C ALA A 135 -16.17 -7.09 -3.64
N TYR A 136 -15.14 -7.49 -4.38
CA TYR A 136 -13.89 -6.77 -4.57
C TYR A 136 -13.54 -6.66 -6.06
N ASP A 137 -12.69 -5.69 -6.40
CA ASP A 137 -12.17 -5.59 -7.75
C ASP A 137 -11.18 -6.74 -8.01
N LYS A 138 -11.65 -7.77 -8.71
CA LYS A 138 -10.87 -8.96 -9.05
C LYS A 138 -9.66 -8.62 -9.92
N ASN A 139 -9.77 -7.65 -10.82
CA ASN A 139 -8.67 -7.29 -11.71
C ASN A 139 -7.60 -6.53 -10.95
N PHE A 140 -8.01 -5.63 -10.05
CA PHE A 140 -7.07 -4.95 -9.17
C PHE A 140 -6.30 -5.94 -8.30
N VAL A 141 -7.00 -6.84 -7.62
CA VAL A 141 -6.37 -7.83 -6.74
C VAL A 141 -5.43 -8.75 -7.52
N LYS A 142 -5.82 -9.21 -8.72
CA LYS A 142 -4.93 -10.02 -9.56
C LYS A 142 -3.68 -9.26 -10.00
N ARG A 143 -3.80 -8.00 -10.37
CA ARG A 143 -2.70 -7.27 -11.00
C ARG A 143 -1.77 -6.55 -10.03
N TRP A 144 -2.32 -5.96 -8.99
CA TRP A 144 -1.64 -5.01 -8.10
C TRP A 144 -1.51 -5.52 -6.67
N SER A 145 -1.74 -6.80 -6.44
CA SER A 145 -1.48 -7.44 -5.16
C SER A 145 -0.73 -8.76 -5.34
N ASN A 146 -0.20 -9.28 -4.24
CA ASN A 146 0.38 -10.62 -4.18
C ASN A 146 -0.69 -11.73 -4.04
N GLY A 147 -1.98 -11.40 -4.10
CA GLY A 147 -3.09 -12.35 -3.99
C GLY A 147 -3.04 -13.56 -4.95
N PRO A 148 -2.63 -13.43 -6.23
CA PRO A 148 -2.54 -14.59 -7.14
C PRO A 148 -1.25 -15.39 -7.02
N PHE A 149 -0.28 -14.93 -6.21
CA PHE A 149 1.02 -15.58 -6.12
C PHE A 149 0.86 -16.95 -5.45
N LEU A 150 1.49 -17.96 -6.04
CA LEU A 150 1.49 -19.31 -5.50
C LEU A 150 2.32 -19.35 -4.21
N TYR A 151 1.86 -20.13 -3.24
CA TYR A 151 2.57 -20.39 -1.99
C TYR A 151 2.54 -21.88 -1.68
N ASN A 152 3.50 -22.37 -0.90
CA ASN A 152 3.50 -23.76 -0.44
C ASN A 152 2.61 -23.91 0.80
N PRO A 153 1.55 -24.75 0.77
CA PRO A 153 0.57 -24.85 1.84
C PRO A 153 0.87 -25.90 2.95
N GLU A 154 1.93 -26.72 2.86
CA GLU A 154 2.11 -27.86 3.77
C GLU A 154 2.73 -27.53 5.14
N ALA A 155 2.36 -28.31 6.17
CA ALA A 155 2.86 -28.17 7.54
C ALA A 155 4.32 -28.66 7.73
N ASP A 156 4.83 -29.53 6.86
CA ASP A 156 6.20 -30.08 6.87
C ASP A 156 6.92 -30.10 5.50
N GLY A 157 6.31 -29.56 4.44
CA GLY A 157 6.87 -29.40 3.10
C GLY A 157 8.01 -28.37 3.04
N LYS A 158 9.20 -28.78 3.51
CA LYS A 158 10.40 -27.96 3.71
C LYS A 158 10.69 -27.00 2.55
N THR A 159 10.19 -25.80 2.72
CA THR A 159 10.90 -24.60 2.33
C THR A 159 11.73 -24.18 3.54
N TYR A 160 13.00 -23.81 3.36
CA TYR A 160 13.78 -23.22 4.46
C TYR A 160 12.91 -22.13 5.08
N LYS A 161 12.55 -22.27 6.37
CA LYS A 161 11.67 -21.34 7.10
C LYS A 161 12.07 -19.93 6.67
N GLY A 162 11.18 -19.25 5.93
CA GLY A 162 11.48 -17.90 5.47
C GLY A 162 11.90 -17.08 6.68
N TYR A 163 13.01 -16.37 6.55
CA TYR A 163 13.53 -15.54 7.63
C TYR A 163 13.21 -14.11 7.26
N PHE A 164 12.16 -13.55 7.86
CA PHE A 164 11.92 -12.12 7.75
C PHE A 164 12.82 -11.43 8.78
N LEU A 165 13.93 -10.84 8.33
CA LEU A 165 14.83 -10.07 9.20
C LEU A 165 14.26 -8.67 9.37
N GLU A 166 13.95 -8.30 10.62
CA GLU A 166 13.53 -6.93 10.94
C GLU A 166 14.27 -6.44 12.19
N MET A 167 14.71 -5.17 12.18
CA MET A 167 15.30 -4.35 13.26
C MET A 167 15.89 -5.04 14.52
N ASN A 168 15.16 -5.89 15.24
CA ASN A 168 15.57 -6.57 16.47
C ASN A 168 15.59 -8.13 16.42
N GLY A 169 15.40 -8.77 15.26
CA GLY A 169 15.47 -10.23 15.12
C GLY A 169 14.67 -10.76 13.93
N GLY A 170 14.89 -12.01 13.55
CA GLY A 170 14.12 -12.61 12.47
C GLY A 170 12.93 -13.42 12.95
N ILE A 171 11.86 -13.36 12.17
CA ILE A 171 10.65 -14.17 12.36
C ILE A 171 10.73 -15.36 11.40
N HIS A 172 10.49 -16.56 11.95
CA HIS A 172 10.31 -17.75 11.13
C HIS A 172 8.91 -17.75 10.53
N MET A 173 8.84 -17.57 9.22
CA MET A 173 7.60 -17.67 8.46
C MET A 173 7.19 -19.14 8.31
N THR A 174 5.89 -19.42 8.49
CA THR A 174 5.31 -20.77 8.32
C THR A 174 4.98 -21.09 6.87
N SER A 175 4.93 -20.08 6.00
CA SER A 175 4.74 -20.22 4.56
C SER A 175 5.65 -19.23 3.83
N ARG A 176 5.96 -19.53 2.57
CA ARG A 176 6.59 -18.57 1.65
C ARG A 176 5.95 -18.64 0.28
N LEU A 177 6.01 -17.52 -0.42
CA LEU A 177 5.67 -17.43 -1.84
C LEU A 177 6.66 -18.24 -2.66
N LEU A 178 6.17 -18.88 -3.71
CA LEU A 178 6.97 -19.60 -4.68
C LEU A 178 7.56 -18.62 -5.69
N THR A 179 8.83 -18.85 -6.00
CA THR A 179 9.60 -18.11 -6.99
C THR A 179 10.05 -19.04 -8.10
N GLU A 180 10.56 -18.49 -9.20
CA GLU A 180 11.13 -19.29 -10.30
C GLU A 180 12.20 -20.28 -9.79
N ALA A 181 12.94 -19.89 -8.74
CA ALA A 181 13.96 -20.71 -8.10
C ALA A 181 13.45 -22.00 -7.43
N ASP A 182 12.13 -22.11 -7.27
CA ASP A 182 11.48 -23.24 -6.63
C ASP A 182 10.88 -24.23 -7.64
N LEU A 183 10.85 -23.86 -8.92
CA LEU A 183 10.24 -24.66 -9.98
C LEU A 183 11.23 -25.69 -10.52
N ASP A 184 10.71 -26.85 -10.90
CA ASP A 184 11.49 -27.88 -11.61
C ASP A 184 11.96 -27.38 -12.98
N ARG A 185 13.24 -27.63 -13.31
CA ARG A 185 13.91 -27.18 -14.55
C ARG A 185 13.20 -27.71 -15.79
N GLU A 186 12.92 -29.00 -15.81
CA GLU A 186 12.39 -29.68 -16.99
C GLU A 186 10.94 -29.30 -17.23
N TRP A 187 10.19 -29.09 -16.15
CA TRP A 187 8.82 -28.62 -16.21
C TRP A 187 8.73 -27.17 -16.71
N VAL A 188 9.46 -26.24 -16.10
CA VAL A 188 9.35 -24.81 -16.45
C VAL A 188 9.85 -24.51 -17.87
N SER A 189 10.83 -25.26 -18.36
CA SER A 189 11.39 -25.10 -19.72
C SER A 189 10.39 -25.46 -20.83
N GLN A 190 9.23 -26.03 -20.49
CA GLN A 190 8.14 -26.25 -21.44
C GLN A 190 7.39 -24.96 -21.79
N PHE A 191 7.50 -23.94 -20.93
CA PHE A 191 6.74 -22.68 -21.05
C PHE A 191 7.62 -21.47 -21.34
N TRP A 192 8.82 -21.42 -20.75
CA TRP A 192 9.74 -20.30 -20.88
C TRP A 192 11.15 -20.77 -21.24
N GLU A 193 11.90 -19.94 -21.95
CA GLU A 193 13.35 -20.10 -22.02
C GLU A 193 13.93 -19.79 -20.62
N PRO A 194 14.53 -20.78 -19.94
CA PRO A 194 14.97 -20.61 -18.56
C PRO A 194 16.03 -19.48 -18.46
N ALA A 195 15.92 -18.66 -17.40
CA ALA A 195 16.92 -17.63 -17.14
C ALA A 195 18.33 -18.23 -16.97
N PRO A 196 19.42 -17.52 -17.34
CA PRO A 196 20.79 -18.03 -17.27
C PRO A 196 21.15 -18.54 -15.87
N GLU A 197 21.76 -19.73 -15.81
CA GLU A 197 22.31 -20.55 -14.69
C GLU A 197 21.75 -20.45 -13.25
N GLN A 198 21.38 -19.28 -12.72
CA GLN A 198 20.70 -19.11 -11.43
C GLN A 198 19.27 -18.59 -11.67
N TYR A 199 18.27 -19.39 -11.29
CA TYR A 199 16.88 -18.95 -11.27
C TYR A 199 16.70 -17.60 -10.56
N SER A 200 15.77 -16.79 -11.05
CA SER A 200 15.45 -15.54 -10.37
C SER A 200 14.56 -15.80 -9.15
N TYR A 201 15.12 -15.60 -7.95
CA TYR A 201 14.34 -15.51 -6.70
C TYR A 201 13.44 -14.25 -6.66
N ARG A 202 13.51 -13.41 -7.70
CA ARG A 202 12.76 -12.16 -7.83
C ARG A 202 11.50 -12.30 -8.69
N ARG A 203 11.32 -13.46 -9.34
CA ARG A 203 10.12 -13.77 -10.13
C ARG A 203 9.16 -14.58 -9.29
N PHE A 204 8.03 -13.98 -8.93
CA PHE A 204 6.96 -14.60 -8.14
C PHE A 204 5.97 -15.30 -9.06
N ILE A 205 5.70 -16.58 -8.79
CA ILE A 205 4.98 -17.44 -9.71
C ILE A 205 3.48 -17.36 -9.49
N CYS A 206 2.73 -17.33 -10.58
CA CYS A 206 1.28 -17.39 -10.64
C CYS A 206 0.83 -18.47 -11.62
N TRP A 207 -0.45 -18.85 -11.56
CA TRP A 207 -1.07 -19.71 -12.57
C TRP A 207 -1.98 -18.88 -13.49
N ASP A 208 -1.66 -18.87 -14.78
CA ASP A 208 -2.55 -18.32 -15.80
C ASP A 208 -3.57 -19.38 -16.21
N ALA A 209 -4.76 -19.30 -15.61
CA ALA A 209 -5.85 -20.22 -15.87
C ALA A 209 -6.43 -20.10 -17.30
N ALA A 210 -6.23 -18.98 -18.00
CA ALA A 210 -6.77 -18.78 -19.34
C ALA A 210 -5.92 -19.47 -20.41
N ASN A 211 -4.60 -19.51 -20.22
CA ASN A 211 -3.65 -20.11 -21.15
C ASN A 211 -3.06 -21.44 -20.64
N GLU A 212 -3.50 -21.93 -19.48
CA GLU A 212 -3.06 -23.19 -18.84
C GLU A 212 -1.54 -23.29 -18.71
N LYS A 213 -0.89 -22.18 -18.34
CA LYS A 213 0.56 -22.09 -18.15
C LYS A 213 0.91 -21.37 -16.86
N PRO A 214 2.10 -21.59 -16.28
CA PRO A 214 2.62 -20.67 -15.29
C PRO A 214 2.81 -19.28 -15.91
N THR A 215 2.71 -18.25 -15.08
CA THR A 215 3.16 -16.89 -15.36
C THR A 215 3.91 -16.32 -14.15
N TYR A 216 4.50 -15.14 -14.25
CA TYR A 216 5.23 -14.53 -13.15
C TYR A 216 5.14 -13.00 -13.11
N TRP A 217 5.30 -12.45 -11.90
CA TRP A 217 5.64 -11.06 -11.66
C TRP A 217 7.13 -10.93 -11.40
N ASP A 218 7.84 -10.10 -12.18
CA ASP A 218 9.26 -9.82 -11.98
C ASP A 218 9.43 -8.60 -11.08
N ALA A 219 9.96 -8.81 -9.87
CA ALA A 219 10.14 -7.75 -8.88
C ALA A 219 11.31 -6.80 -9.18
N GLU A 220 12.19 -7.11 -10.13
CA GLU A 220 13.26 -6.19 -10.57
C GLU A 220 12.76 -5.26 -11.67
N GLU A 221 12.03 -5.81 -12.64
CA GLU A 221 11.44 -5.05 -13.75
C GLU A 221 10.10 -4.38 -13.38
N CYS A 222 9.52 -4.77 -12.23
CA CYS A 222 8.21 -4.34 -11.74
C CYS A 222 7.09 -4.52 -12.79
N GLN A 223 7.07 -5.68 -13.46
CA GLN A 223 6.18 -5.99 -14.58
C GLN A 223 5.78 -7.47 -14.58
N TRP A 224 4.59 -7.76 -15.13
CA TRP A 224 4.15 -9.13 -15.43
C TRP A 224 4.88 -9.71 -16.64
N GLU A 225 4.94 -11.05 -16.75
CA GLU A 225 5.49 -11.75 -17.92
C GLU A 225 4.92 -11.22 -19.23
N GLY A 226 5.78 -10.66 -20.08
CA GLY A 226 5.37 -10.13 -21.40
C GLY A 226 4.68 -8.77 -21.35
N GLU A 227 4.44 -8.21 -20.17
CA GLU A 227 4.03 -6.82 -20.01
C GLU A 227 5.16 -5.92 -20.52
N LYS A 228 4.77 -4.86 -21.24
CA LYS A 228 5.68 -3.79 -21.62
C LYS A 228 5.02 -2.50 -21.25
N HIS A 229 5.73 -1.65 -20.51
CA HIS A 229 5.28 -0.29 -20.25
C HIS A 229 4.93 0.41 -21.58
N LYS A 230 3.65 0.73 -21.76
CA LYS A 230 3.17 1.53 -22.89
C LYS A 230 3.23 2.99 -22.48
N ILE A 231 4.13 3.75 -23.12
CA ILE A 231 4.17 5.20 -22.97
C ILE A 231 2.79 5.74 -23.39
N PRO A 232 2.11 6.54 -22.56
CA PRO A 232 0.85 7.15 -22.95
C PRO A 232 1.01 7.92 -24.27
N THR A 233 0.19 7.60 -25.27
CA THR A 233 0.23 8.26 -26.58
C THR A 233 -0.89 9.29 -26.75
N THR A 234 -1.80 9.37 -25.79
CA THR A 234 -2.92 10.31 -25.78
C THR A 234 -2.86 11.18 -24.53
N GLY A 235 -3.30 12.43 -24.66
CA GLY A 235 -3.20 13.44 -23.62
C GLY A 235 -3.60 14.81 -24.13
N THR A 236 -3.73 15.75 -23.21
CA THR A 236 -4.10 17.13 -23.49
C THR A 236 -2.93 18.06 -23.21
N TRP A 237 -2.63 18.94 -24.16
CA TRP A 237 -1.68 20.03 -23.91
C TRP A 237 -2.38 21.13 -23.11
N ILE A 238 -1.83 21.45 -21.93
CA ILE A 238 -2.37 22.48 -21.05
C ILE A 238 -1.55 23.75 -21.24
N GLU A 239 -2.17 24.75 -21.86
CA GLU A 239 -1.62 26.09 -21.91
C GLU A 239 -1.87 26.83 -20.60
N HIS A 240 -0.80 27.18 -19.88
CA HIS A 240 -0.95 27.82 -18.58
C HIS A 240 -1.16 29.33 -18.76
N PRO A 241 -2.13 29.97 -18.09
CA PRO A 241 -2.46 31.39 -18.30
C PRO A 241 -1.34 32.38 -17.86
N TYR A 242 -0.29 31.90 -17.19
CA TYR A 242 0.80 32.72 -16.64
C TYR A 242 2.17 32.40 -17.30
N LYS A 243 2.28 32.66 -18.61
CA LYS A 243 3.37 32.19 -19.50
C LYS A 243 4.80 32.79 -19.36
N PRO A 244 5.22 33.56 -18.34
CA PRO A 244 6.66 33.68 -18.07
C PRO A 244 7.14 32.88 -16.85
N ILE A 245 6.22 32.37 -16.02
CA ILE A 245 6.57 31.75 -14.72
C ILE A 245 6.33 30.24 -14.73
N ILE A 246 5.29 29.79 -15.43
CA ILE A 246 4.88 28.38 -15.46
C ILE A 246 4.85 27.94 -16.92
N ALA A 247 5.56 26.86 -17.21
CA ALA A 247 5.60 26.27 -18.54
C ALA A 247 4.29 25.55 -18.84
N ASP A 248 3.91 25.56 -20.11
CA ASP A 248 2.88 24.66 -20.62
C ASP A 248 3.32 23.21 -20.38
N ALA A 249 2.35 22.32 -20.14
CA ALA A 249 2.62 20.92 -19.84
C ALA A 249 1.72 20.02 -20.67
N TRP A 250 2.28 18.89 -21.10
CA TRP A 250 1.47 17.79 -21.62
C TRP A 250 0.96 16.96 -20.45
N LEU A 251 -0.36 16.87 -20.32
CA LEU A 251 -1.01 15.98 -19.37
C LEU A 251 -1.46 14.72 -20.12
N PRO A 252 -0.86 13.53 -19.88
CA PRO A 252 -1.38 12.28 -20.43
C PRO A 252 -2.83 12.07 -20.00
N ASP A 253 -3.64 11.46 -20.87
CA ASP A 253 -4.99 11.06 -20.47
C ASP A 253 -4.88 10.08 -19.29
N PRO A 254 -5.80 10.16 -18.31
CA PRO A 254 -5.79 9.23 -17.19
C PRO A 254 -5.81 7.79 -17.70
N SER A 255 -4.87 6.97 -17.22
CA SER A 255 -4.87 5.53 -17.51
C SER A 255 -6.20 4.94 -17.07
N LYS A 256 -6.83 4.12 -17.92
CA LYS A 256 -7.98 3.33 -17.49
C LYS A 256 -7.48 2.28 -16.50
N PHE A 257 -8.00 2.33 -15.29
CA PHE A 257 -7.70 1.34 -14.27
C PHE A 257 -8.12 -0.04 -14.76
N ALA A 258 -7.18 -1.00 -14.78
CA ALA A 258 -7.40 -2.36 -15.23
C ALA A 258 -8.03 -2.47 -16.64
N ASP A 259 -7.35 -1.93 -17.66
CA ASP A 259 -7.71 -2.18 -19.06
C ASP A 259 -7.80 -3.70 -19.30
N PRO A 260 -8.95 -4.27 -19.69
CA PRO A 260 -9.09 -5.72 -19.93
C PRO A 260 -8.19 -6.27 -21.03
N ALA A 261 -7.64 -5.39 -21.88
CA ALA A 261 -6.65 -5.75 -22.89
C ALA A 261 -5.20 -5.78 -22.35
N ASP A 262 -5.02 -5.40 -21.09
CA ASP A 262 -3.77 -5.50 -20.36
C ASP A 262 -3.82 -6.81 -19.55
N PRO A 263 -2.95 -7.81 -19.85
CA PRO A 263 -3.05 -9.16 -19.31
C PRO A 263 -3.05 -9.24 -17.77
#